data_AF-A0A957W8A2-F1
#
_entry.id   AF-A0A957W8A2-F1
#
_cell.length_a   1.000
_cell.length_b   1.000
_cell.length_c   1.000
_cell.angle_alpha   90.00
_cell.angle_beta   90.00
_cell.angle_gamma   90.00
#
_symmetry.space_group_name_H-M   'P 1'
#
loop_
_entity.id
_entity.type
_entity.pdbx_description
1 polymer ?
#
loop_
_entity_poly.entity_id
_entity_poly.type
_entity_poly.pdbx_seq_one_letter_code
_entity_poly.pdbx_strand_id
1 'polypeptide(L)'
;DTAGELWRVDLDDGGAMQLSQNNAVDRSPVWRADGRELAVVRNETWVIVPADELVSETLAVDESASISPANAPIGAQAQLTPPATIRVIHHASNTCRSVPEGQIDTIPFEDYVKRVVPNEVYPSWPVETLRAQAVAARTYGWDKYLQNPGGSYHVTDWVNNQYMCDTTVPSTNQAVDDTTGEYLAYNGQIITAMFSAENSSPTKTNSNVNYLQAVDDPVSFGQTRNGHGYGMGQWGAQRWADQHGWSYQAILRHYYSGVTVEQPGGGDTAPKVALVWPWSNHYLTGNRLYLQLNTSDNSGVINATKVYLSTPTETNLLIDEAGPADSAGYVVDVSSWLDQALVGQTLVLTAETFDGGGQRAVSPEVVIGLDRVDPTGLLTTTTTTTGSTIITDSPVVSLTLTAEDATAGATNLALGNQDWVWEETDFTREEVSGQPVGEFVSDGAAWDGQALRATVVDDPGGSWQSSDITLSAQQAYRAYVRLKVSSAELADEVVRLEMIDQEDDALIGLRRLRGVDFRADDLYQEFSIDFDTSTGVSGAIALRVTFLDSADVSLDRFVVLAYPTALTSSPSYSSSNFRMKVIDGAGNVSGDLVVKPGYGIYLPVTIK
;
A
#
# COMPACT_ATOMS: atom_id res chain seq x y z
N ASP A 1 5.14 -12.24 36.96
CA ASP A 1 5.17 -11.07 37.88
C ASP A 1 6.58 -10.90 38.48
N THR A 2 6.77 -10.11 39.54
CA THR A 2 8.08 -9.97 40.22
C THR A 2 8.53 -11.21 41.00
N ALA A 3 7.63 -12.17 41.22
CA ALA A 3 7.94 -13.47 41.82
C ALA A 3 8.45 -14.50 40.79
N GLY A 4 8.39 -14.17 39.48
CA GLY A 4 8.81 -15.07 38.42
C GLY A 4 7.73 -16.03 37.94
N GLU A 5 6.49 -15.82 38.39
CA GLU A 5 5.32 -16.64 38.06
C GLU A 5 4.75 -16.27 36.70
N LEU A 6 4.25 -17.28 35.98
CA LEU A 6 3.69 -17.13 34.66
C LEU A 6 2.16 -17.07 34.74
N TRP A 7 1.58 -16.12 34.02
CA TRP A 7 0.15 -15.86 34.04
C TRP A 7 -0.37 -15.82 32.60
N ARG A 8 -1.52 -16.43 32.37
CA ARG A 8 -2.33 -16.27 31.18
C ARG A 8 -3.36 -15.21 31.49
N VAL A 9 -3.34 -14.13 30.72
CA VAL A 9 -4.36 -13.10 30.81
C VAL A 9 -5.33 -13.36 29.68
N ASP A 10 -6.60 -13.52 30.01
CA ASP A 10 -7.66 -13.52 29.01
C ASP A 10 -7.78 -12.08 28.48
N LEU A 11 -7.64 -11.95 27.16
CA LEU A 11 -7.61 -10.65 26.51
C LEU A 11 -9.00 -10.03 26.42
N ASP A 12 -10.05 -10.83 26.62
CA ASP A 12 -11.43 -10.41 26.43
C ASP A 12 -12.04 -9.82 27.72
N ASP A 13 -11.66 -10.31 28.91
CA ASP A 13 -12.21 -9.84 30.20
C ASP A 13 -11.16 -9.37 31.23
N GLY A 14 -9.87 -9.43 30.88
CA GLY A 14 -8.77 -9.05 31.77
C GLY A 14 -8.55 -10.02 32.93
N GLY A 15 -9.22 -11.17 32.92
CA GLY A 15 -9.02 -12.25 33.89
C GLY A 15 -7.60 -12.80 33.80
N ALA A 16 -6.85 -12.72 34.90
CA ALA A 16 -5.52 -13.30 34.99
C ALA A 16 -5.58 -14.68 35.66
N MET A 17 -5.23 -15.72 34.92
CA MET A 17 -5.08 -17.09 35.40
C MET A 17 -3.61 -17.41 35.60
N GLN A 18 -3.23 -17.78 36.81
CA GLN A 18 -1.85 -18.18 37.11
C GLN A 18 -1.55 -19.52 36.44
N LEU A 19 -0.58 -19.56 35.53
CA LEU A 19 -0.16 -20.76 34.81
C LEU A 19 0.95 -21.52 35.53
N SER A 20 1.83 -20.84 36.27
CA SER A 20 2.92 -21.50 36.98
C SER A 20 3.14 -20.93 38.39
N GLN A 21 3.52 -21.83 39.31
CA GLN A 21 4.04 -21.50 40.63
C GLN A 21 5.49 -21.98 40.69
N ASN A 22 6.44 -21.06 40.47
CA ASN A 22 7.85 -21.39 40.51
C ASN A 22 8.68 -20.28 41.16
N ASN A 23 9.79 -20.68 41.76
CA ASN A 23 10.68 -19.86 42.57
C ASN A 23 11.78 -19.21 41.72
N ALA A 24 11.80 -19.48 40.42
CA ALA A 24 12.75 -18.96 39.44
C ALA A 24 11.98 -18.22 38.33
N VAL A 25 12.57 -17.14 37.82
CA VAL A 25 11.93 -16.27 36.81
C VAL A 25 11.82 -17.00 35.47
N ASP A 26 10.61 -17.35 35.09
CA ASP A 26 10.28 -17.82 33.74
C ASP A 26 10.09 -16.61 32.81
N ARG A 27 10.79 -16.58 31.67
CA ARG A 27 10.72 -15.49 30.68
C ARG A 27 10.58 -16.02 29.25
N SER A 28 10.10 -15.17 28.35
CA SER A 28 9.89 -15.48 26.93
C SER A 28 8.97 -16.69 26.69
N PRO A 29 7.75 -16.71 27.25
CA PRO A 29 6.80 -17.81 27.00
C PRO A 29 6.42 -17.90 25.52
N VAL A 30 6.48 -19.10 24.96
CA VAL A 30 6.01 -19.39 23.59
C VAL A 30 5.21 -20.69 23.61
N TRP A 31 3.94 -20.61 23.22
CA TRP A 31 3.11 -21.79 23.06
C TRP A 31 3.48 -22.55 21.80
N ARG A 32 3.48 -23.88 21.90
CA ARG A 32 3.43 -24.75 20.72
C ARG A 32 2.10 -24.52 20.01
N ALA A 33 2.10 -24.50 18.68
CA ALA A 33 0.94 -24.14 17.86
C ALA A 33 -0.32 -25.00 18.11
N ASP A 34 -0.16 -26.21 18.64
CA ASP A 34 -1.26 -27.10 19.02
C ASP A 34 -1.83 -26.83 20.44
N GLY A 35 -1.27 -25.86 21.16
CA GLY A 35 -1.68 -25.45 22.50
C GLY A 35 -1.36 -26.44 23.62
N ARG A 36 -0.57 -27.50 23.36
CA ARG A 36 -0.33 -28.58 24.33
C ARG A 36 0.93 -28.42 25.16
N GLU A 37 1.86 -27.57 24.74
CA GLU A 37 3.15 -27.38 25.38
C GLU A 37 3.53 -25.89 25.37
N LEU A 38 4.14 -25.42 26.44
CA LEU A 38 4.63 -24.06 26.62
C LEU A 38 6.14 -24.08 26.82
N ALA A 39 6.89 -23.43 25.92
CA ALA A 39 8.33 -23.25 26.07
C ALA A 39 8.63 -21.96 26.85
N VAL A 40 9.52 -22.03 27.84
CA VAL A 40 9.97 -20.89 28.64
C VAL A 40 11.47 -20.93 28.85
N VAL A 41 12.10 -19.76 29.02
CA VAL A 41 13.49 -19.65 29.44
C VAL A 41 13.54 -19.57 30.96
N ARG A 42 14.13 -20.59 31.59
CA ARG A 42 14.33 -20.71 33.04
C ARG A 42 15.80 -20.88 33.34
N ASN A 43 16.40 -20.01 34.15
CA ASN A 43 17.85 -20.02 34.46
C ASN A 43 18.72 -20.15 33.19
N GLU A 44 18.43 -19.33 32.17
CA GLU A 44 19.14 -19.31 30.87
C GLU A 44 19.02 -20.60 30.04
N THR A 45 18.13 -21.52 30.43
CA THR A 45 17.90 -22.78 29.73
C THR A 45 16.44 -22.84 29.23
N TRP A 46 16.23 -23.39 28.04
CA TRP A 46 14.88 -23.63 27.53
C TRP A 46 14.26 -24.85 28.23
N VAL A 47 13.05 -24.68 28.74
CA VAL A 47 12.25 -25.72 29.38
C VAL A 47 10.89 -25.78 28.69
N ILE A 48 10.43 -26.98 28.38
CA ILE A 48 9.10 -27.23 27.81
C ILE A 48 8.19 -27.72 28.94
N VAL A 49 7.03 -27.09 29.10
CA VAL A 49 6.03 -27.37 30.13
C VAL A 49 4.74 -27.86 29.45
N PRO A 50 4.29 -29.09 29.69
CA PRO A 50 2.99 -29.57 29.20
C PRO A 50 1.83 -28.73 29.75
N ALA A 51 0.79 -28.51 28.93
CA ALA A 51 -0.36 -27.67 29.27
C ALA A 51 -1.17 -28.20 30.46
N ASP A 52 -1.18 -29.53 30.67
CA ASP A 52 -1.85 -30.20 31.78
C ASP A 52 -1.10 -30.10 33.12
N GLU A 53 0.14 -29.62 33.10
CA GLU A 53 0.91 -29.28 34.30
C GLU A 53 0.69 -27.83 34.77
N LEU A 54 -0.14 -27.04 34.06
CA LEU A 54 -0.46 -25.64 34.40
C LEU A 54 -1.72 -25.56 35.30
N VAL A 55 -1.72 -24.62 36.26
CA VAL A 55 -2.83 -24.44 37.22
C VAL A 55 -3.98 -23.67 36.55
N SER A 56 -5.26 -24.03 36.83
CA SER A 56 -6.43 -23.28 36.35
C SER A 56 -7.46 -22.99 37.45
N GLU A 57 -7.90 -21.73 37.56
CA GLU A 57 -9.09 -21.30 38.30
C GLU A 57 -9.88 -20.30 37.43
N THR A 58 -11.22 -20.35 37.48
CA THR A 58 -12.13 -19.61 36.58
C THR A 58 -12.93 -18.54 37.34
N LEU A 59 -13.04 -17.32 36.79
CA LEU A 59 -13.99 -16.27 37.23
C LEU A 59 -14.98 -15.92 36.12
N ALA A 60 -16.16 -15.42 36.51
CA ALA A 60 -17.34 -15.25 35.64
C ALA A 60 -17.38 -13.89 34.93
N VAL A 61 -17.87 -13.91 33.67
CA VAL A 61 -17.87 -12.81 32.66
C VAL A 61 -19.10 -11.89 32.79
N ASP A 62 -18.92 -10.59 32.50
CA ASP A 62 -19.99 -9.58 32.34
C ASP A 62 -20.08 -9.14 30.85
N GLU A 63 -21.28 -9.16 30.26
CA GLU A 63 -21.56 -9.11 28.81
C GLU A 63 -21.76 -7.70 28.22
N SER A 64 -21.01 -6.67 28.65
CA SER A 64 -21.24 -5.30 28.12
C SER A 64 -20.00 -4.51 27.69
N ALA A 65 -18.90 -5.14 27.30
CA ALA A 65 -17.70 -4.44 26.85
C ALA A 65 -17.54 -4.47 25.32
N SER A 66 -17.52 -3.28 24.71
CA SER A 66 -17.04 -3.04 23.35
C SER A 66 -15.54 -3.34 23.28
N ILE A 67 -15.13 -4.12 22.28
CA ILE A 67 -13.76 -4.59 22.07
C ILE A 67 -12.96 -3.46 21.41
N SER A 68 -11.96 -2.93 22.11
CA SER A 68 -10.85 -2.18 21.50
C SER A 68 -9.71 -3.16 21.19
N PRO A 69 -9.08 -3.10 20.00
CA PRO A 69 -7.92 -3.94 19.72
C PRO A 69 -6.79 -3.65 20.71
N ALA A 70 -6.17 -4.72 21.23
CA ALA A 70 -5.16 -4.66 22.26
C ALA A 70 -3.88 -3.95 21.78
N ASN A 71 -3.81 -2.64 21.99
CA ASN A 71 -2.55 -1.93 22.14
C ASN A 71 -1.88 -2.43 23.44
N ALA A 72 -1.01 -3.43 23.32
CA ALA A 72 0.07 -3.51 24.29
C ALA A 72 0.89 -2.22 24.14
N PRO A 73 1.06 -1.39 25.19
CA PRO A 73 1.98 -0.27 25.09
C PRO A 73 3.34 -0.87 24.78
N ILE A 74 3.86 -0.60 23.58
CA ILE A 74 5.28 -0.77 23.33
C ILE A 74 5.93 0.20 24.32
N GLY A 75 6.38 -0.33 25.47
CA GLY A 75 7.00 0.49 26.51
C GLY A 75 8.09 1.34 25.87
N ALA A 76 8.10 2.65 26.21
CA ALA A 76 8.98 3.68 25.65
C ALA A 76 10.32 3.10 25.17
N GLN A 77 10.43 2.83 23.87
CA GLN A 77 11.72 2.50 23.28
C GLN A 77 12.59 3.74 23.38
N ALA A 78 13.84 3.58 23.80
CA ALA A 78 14.76 4.70 23.93
C ALA A 78 14.96 5.32 22.54
N GLN A 79 14.37 6.51 22.33
CA GLN A 79 14.57 7.29 21.12
C GLN A 79 16.06 7.45 20.84
N LEU A 80 16.42 7.24 19.58
CA LEU A 80 17.81 7.32 19.17
C LEU A 80 18.15 8.79 18.85
N THR A 81 19.42 9.15 19.05
CA THR A 81 19.94 10.45 18.60
C THR A 81 20.95 10.21 17.48
N PRO A 82 20.85 10.96 16.36
CA PRO A 82 21.83 10.84 15.28
C PRO A 82 23.26 11.02 15.79
N PRO A 83 24.27 10.38 15.16
CA PRO A 83 25.65 10.60 15.52
C PRO A 83 26.03 12.07 15.32
N ALA A 84 26.95 12.59 16.13
CA ALA A 84 27.38 13.99 15.99
C ALA A 84 28.05 14.26 14.62
N THR A 85 28.76 13.27 14.09
CA THR A 85 29.52 13.37 12.84
C THR A 85 29.49 12.07 12.06
N ILE A 86 29.69 12.15 10.74
CA ILE A 86 29.94 11.00 9.86
C ILE A 86 31.27 11.17 9.13
N ARG A 87 31.98 10.06 8.93
CA ARG A 87 33.23 10.00 8.18
C ARG A 87 32.94 9.53 6.76
N VAL A 88 33.24 10.38 5.78
CA VAL A 88 32.94 10.14 4.36
C VAL A 88 34.25 10.03 3.59
N ILE A 89 34.44 8.94 2.85
CA ILE A 89 35.60 8.76 1.97
C ILE A 89 35.28 9.20 0.54
N HIS A 90 36.21 9.92 -0.08
CA HIS A 90 36.06 10.37 -1.46
C HIS A 90 36.29 9.24 -2.46
N HIS A 91 35.31 9.01 -3.32
CA HIS A 91 35.35 8.03 -4.40
C HIS A 91 35.81 8.69 -5.71
N ALA A 92 36.72 8.04 -6.45
CA ALA A 92 37.33 8.59 -7.67
C ALA A 92 36.34 9.03 -8.77
N SER A 93 35.17 8.40 -8.83
CA SER A 93 34.13 8.73 -9.81
C SER A 93 33.31 9.97 -9.45
N ASN A 94 33.39 10.43 -8.21
CA ASN A 94 32.70 11.64 -7.80
C ASN A 94 33.49 12.87 -8.28
N THR A 95 32.97 13.57 -9.28
CA THR A 95 33.63 14.75 -9.86
C THR A 95 33.09 16.08 -9.33
N CYS A 96 32.06 16.08 -8.48
CA CYS A 96 31.49 17.31 -7.94
C CYS A 96 32.29 17.88 -6.75
N ARG A 97 33.21 17.10 -6.20
CA ARG A 97 34.12 17.49 -5.11
C ARG A 97 35.55 17.61 -5.64
N SER A 98 36.27 18.62 -5.18
CA SER A 98 37.65 18.88 -5.61
C SER A 98 38.66 18.43 -4.54
N VAL A 99 38.64 17.13 -4.20
CA VAL A 99 39.51 16.51 -3.19
C VAL A 99 40.18 15.24 -3.75
N PRO A 100 41.33 14.78 -3.21
CA PRO A 100 41.99 13.57 -3.69
C PRO A 100 41.18 12.29 -3.39
N GLU A 101 41.26 11.30 -4.28
CA GLU A 101 40.70 9.96 -4.05
C GLU A 101 41.17 9.39 -2.71
N GLY A 102 40.24 8.83 -1.94
CA GLY A 102 40.52 8.24 -0.64
C GLY A 102 40.65 9.24 0.51
N GLN A 103 40.51 10.56 0.27
CA GLN A 103 40.39 11.54 1.36
C GLN A 103 39.18 11.20 2.25
N ILE A 104 39.38 11.21 3.57
CA ILE A 104 38.31 10.98 4.56
C ILE A 104 37.99 12.30 5.26
N ASP A 105 36.75 12.75 5.13
CA ASP A 105 36.25 13.95 5.81
C ASP A 105 35.37 13.57 6.98
N THR A 106 35.56 14.24 8.12
CA THR A 106 34.63 14.16 9.26
C THR A 106 33.68 15.34 9.20
N ILE A 107 32.42 15.09 8.91
CA ILE A 107 31.39 16.11 8.64
C ILE A 107 30.34 16.05 9.76
N PRO A 108 29.87 17.19 10.30
CA PRO A 108 28.67 17.20 11.15
C PRO A 108 27.52 16.47 10.47
N PHE A 109 26.78 15.64 11.20
CA PHE A 109 25.88 14.67 10.56
C PHE A 109 24.76 15.32 9.76
N GLU A 110 24.10 16.36 10.30
CA GLU A 110 23.07 17.08 9.55
C GLU A 110 23.64 17.87 8.36
N ASP A 111 24.88 18.36 8.44
CA ASP A 111 25.55 19.00 7.30
C ASP A 111 25.84 17.98 6.18
N TYR A 112 26.11 16.72 6.53
CA TYR A 112 26.20 15.65 5.54
C TYR A 112 24.85 15.44 4.83
N VAL A 113 23.74 15.39 5.57
CA VAL A 113 22.40 15.25 4.96
C VAL A 113 22.10 16.44 4.02
N LYS A 114 22.43 17.69 4.42
CA LYS A 114 22.30 18.90 3.58
C LYS A 114 23.11 18.85 2.28
N ARG A 115 24.18 18.05 2.25
CA ARG A 115 25.03 17.83 1.07
C ARG A 115 24.58 16.65 0.21
N VAL A 116 23.82 15.71 0.75
CA VAL A 116 23.26 14.57 0.01
C VAL A 116 21.98 14.97 -0.72
N VAL A 117 20.99 15.53 -0.01
CA VAL A 117 19.64 15.76 -0.54
C VAL A 117 19.60 16.53 -1.87
N PRO A 118 20.30 17.66 -2.08
CA PRO A 118 20.22 18.39 -3.35
C PRO A 118 20.87 17.67 -4.55
N ASN A 119 21.58 16.57 -4.31
CA ASN A 119 22.23 15.76 -5.33
C ASN A 119 21.48 14.46 -5.61
N GLU A 120 20.53 14.08 -4.76
CA GLU A 120 19.66 12.91 -4.93
C GLU A 120 18.31 13.28 -5.54
N VAL A 121 17.77 14.47 -5.23
CA VAL A 121 16.49 14.96 -5.76
C VAL A 121 16.59 16.40 -6.23
N TYR A 122 15.68 16.84 -7.10
CA TYR A 122 15.68 18.20 -7.59
C TYR A 122 15.25 19.19 -6.49
N PRO A 123 16.04 20.24 -6.19
CA PRO A 123 15.69 21.20 -5.13
C PRO A 123 14.41 22.01 -5.35
N SER A 124 13.83 21.95 -6.55
CA SER A 124 12.56 22.60 -6.94
C SER A 124 11.33 21.71 -6.73
N TRP A 125 11.51 20.46 -6.32
CA TRP A 125 10.40 19.55 -6.03
C TRP A 125 9.62 19.97 -4.78
N PRO A 126 8.39 19.45 -4.59
CA PRO A 126 7.57 19.75 -3.43
C PRO A 126 8.32 19.54 -2.12
N VAL A 127 8.06 20.39 -1.12
CA VAL A 127 8.78 20.35 0.16
C VAL A 127 8.63 19.00 0.88
N GLU A 128 7.47 18.36 0.77
CA GLU A 128 7.22 17.03 1.34
C GLU A 128 8.12 15.96 0.70
N THR A 129 8.41 16.06 -0.60
CA THR A 129 9.37 15.19 -1.27
C THR A 129 10.79 15.41 -0.76
N LEU A 130 11.19 16.67 -0.54
CA LEU A 130 12.50 17.01 0.00
C LEU A 130 12.65 16.52 1.46
N ARG A 131 11.58 16.64 2.27
CA ARG A 131 11.51 16.13 3.64
C ARG A 131 11.60 14.60 3.68
N ALA A 132 10.87 13.91 2.79
CA ALA A 132 10.95 12.46 2.67
C ALA A 132 12.37 12.01 2.31
N GLN A 133 12.99 12.66 1.32
CA GLN A 133 14.37 12.38 0.93
C GLN A 133 15.37 12.69 2.05
N ALA A 134 15.15 13.76 2.84
CA ALA A 134 16.00 14.09 3.98
C ALA A 134 15.98 12.99 5.05
N VAL A 135 14.79 12.53 5.44
CA VAL A 135 14.62 11.45 6.44
C VAL A 135 15.19 10.13 5.93
N ALA A 136 14.90 9.75 4.67
CA ALA A 136 15.46 8.55 4.07
C ALA A 136 17.00 8.62 4.00
N ALA A 137 17.54 9.76 3.57
CA ALA A 137 18.99 9.93 3.45
C ALA A 137 19.70 9.90 4.82
N ARG A 138 19.11 10.55 5.82
CA ARG A 138 19.60 10.52 7.20
C ARG A 138 19.59 9.11 7.76
N THR A 139 18.48 8.40 7.58
CA THR A 139 18.31 7.03 8.06
C THR A 139 19.36 6.10 7.44
N TYR A 140 19.56 6.18 6.12
CA TYR A 140 20.58 5.38 5.43
C TYR A 140 22.00 5.67 5.95
N GLY A 141 22.40 6.95 6.01
CA GLY A 141 23.73 7.33 6.49
C GLY A 141 23.99 6.91 7.94
N TRP A 142 22.95 6.95 8.78
CA TRP A 142 23.01 6.54 10.17
C TRP A 142 23.11 5.01 10.31
N ASP A 143 22.32 4.25 9.56
CA ASP A 143 22.46 2.80 9.47
C ASP A 143 23.91 2.39 9.11
N LYS A 144 24.52 3.04 8.10
CA LYS A 144 25.93 2.79 7.75
C LYS A 144 26.93 3.18 8.83
N TYR A 145 26.66 4.24 9.58
CA TYR A 145 27.45 4.58 10.77
C TYR A 145 27.41 3.43 11.80
N LEU A 146 26.22 2.89 12.10
CA LEU A 146 26.03 1.84 13.11
C LEU A 146 26.58 0.48 12.66
N GLN A 147 26.58 0.19 11.36
CA GLN A 147 27.18 -1.03 10.82
C GLN A 147 28.72 -1.02 10.87
N ASN A 148 29.35 0.16 11.00
CA ASN A 148 30.81 0.28 10.98
C ASN A 148 31.38 1.30 12.00
N PRO A 149 31.08 1.18 13.31
CA PRO A 149 31.43 2.19 14.31
C PRO A 149 32.95 2.35 14.50
N GLY A 150 33.73 1.29 14.22
CA GLY A 150 35.19 1.26 14.32
C GLY A 150 35.94 1.44 12.99
N GLY A 151 35.24 1.59 11.87
CA GLY A 151 35.85 1.73 10.54
C GLY A 151 36.68 3.01 10.41
N SER A 152 37.50 3.14 9.36
CA SER A 152 38.18 4.41 9.04
C SER A 152 37.21 5.45 8.47
N TYR A 153 36.15 5.00 7.78
CA TYR A 153 35.04 5.78 7.25
C TYR A 153 33.73 4.98 7.39
N HIS A 154 32.58 5.63 7.23
CA HIS A 154 31.26 4.99 7.31
C HIS A 154 30.58 4.84 5.93
N VAL A 155 30.73 5.85 5.06
CA VAL A 155 30.12 5.89 3.73
C VAL A 155 31.10 6.45 2.70
N THR A 156 30.90 6.13 1.43
CA THR A 156 31.48 6.87 0.30
C THR A 156 30.59 8.05 -0.07
N ASP A 157 31.13 9.01 -0.83
CA ASP A 157 30.38 10.12 -1.41
C ASP A 157 29.81 9.83 -2.82
N TRP A 158 29.62 8.55 -3.17
CA TRP A 158 29.18 8.12 -4.49
C TRP A 158 27.95 7.19 -4.41
N VAL A 159 27.35 6.87 -5.56
CA VAL A 159 26.07 6.12 -5.66
C VAL A 159 26.11 4.70 -5.09
N ASN A 160 27.28 4.17 -4.73
CA ASN A 160 27.37 2.91 -3.97
C ASN A 160 26.94 3.07 -2.50
N ASN A 161 26.90 4.31 -2.00
CA ASN A 161 26.19 4.69 -0.77
C ASN A 161 25.15 5.78 -1.08
N GLN A 162 25.57 7.03 -1.10
CA GLN A 162 24.74 8.19 -1.41
C GLN A 162 25.59 9.25 -2.09
N TYR A 163 25.07 9.87 -3.13
CA TYR A 163 25.80 10.89 -3.87
C TYR A 163 25.88 12.19 -3.07
N MET A 164 27.10 12.61 -2.73
CA MET A 164 27.34 13.77 -1.87
C MET A 164 28.31 14.74 -2.54
N CYS A 165 27.97 16.02 -2.53
CA CYS A 165 28.81 17.11 -3.04
C CYS A 165 29.06 18.16 -1.96
N ASP A 166 29.99 19.09 -2.18
CA ASP A 166 30.22 20.18 -1.21
C ASP A 166 29.16 21.31 -1.30
N THR A 167 28.23 21.21 -2.25
CA THR A 167 27.13 22.16 -2.47
C THR A 167 25.95 21.89 -1.55
N THR A 168 25.29 22.95 -1.11
CA THR A 168 24.02 22.91 -0.37
C THR A 168 23.04 23.87 -1.02
N VAL A 169 21.74 23.59 -0.95
CA VAL A 169 20.69 24.43 -1.54
C VAL A 169 19.69 24.86 -0.46
N PRO A 170 19.26 26.14 -0.39
CA PRO A 170 18.40 26.62 0.69
C PRO A 170 17.10 25.84 0.88
N SER A 171 16.42 25.43 -0.22
CA SER A 171 15.16 24.66 -0.12
C SER A 171 15.37 23.26 0.48
N THR A 172 16.43 22.56 0.08
CA THR A 172 16.77 21.26 0.65
C THR A 172 17.31 21.39 2.07
N ASN A 173 18.06 22.44 2.37
CA ASN A 173 18.54 22.71 3.73
C ASN A 173 17.38 22.92 4.69
N GLN A 174 16.37 23.70 4.27
CA GLN A 174 15.16 23.89 5.07
C GLN A 174 14.44 22.55 5.31
N ALA A 175 14.31 21.70 4.29
CA ALA A 175 13.69 20.38 4.46
C ALA A 175 14.47 19.46 5.42
N VAL A 176 15.80 19.52 5.40
CA VAL A 176 16.66 18.81 6.37
C VAL A 176 16.47 19.37 7.77
N ASP A 177 16.42 20.71 7.91
CA ASP A 177 16.23 21.39 9.19
C ASP A 177 14.83 21.10 9.78
N ASP A 178 13.79 21.10 8.96
CA ASP A 178 12.40 20.79 9.34
C ASP A 178 12.20 19.34 9.83
N THR A 179 13.11 18.44 9.44
CA THR A 179 13.10 17.01 9.79
C THR A 179 14.32 16.62 10.60
N THR A 180 14.96 17.58 11.27
CA THR A 180 16.22 17.37 11.99
C THR A 180 16.10 16.15 12.89
N GLY A 181 17.04 15.21 12.76
CA GLY A 181 17.12 14.01 13.57
C GLY A 181 16.03 12.95 13.40
N GLU A 182 15.00 13.18 12.59
CA GLU A 182 13.99 12.16 12.30
C GLU A 182 14.56 10.99 11.51
N TYR A 183 14.07 9.79 11.82
CA TYR A 183 14.56 8.55 11.24
C TYR A 183 13.44 7.52 11.05
N LEU A 184 13.68 6.55 10.17
CA LEU A 184 12.77 5.43 9.97
C LEU A 184 13.18 4.25 10.84
N ALA A 185 12.21 3.69 11.55
CA ALA A 185 12.42 2.52 12.40
C ALA A 185 11.44 1.40 12.05
N TYR A 186 11.93 0.16 12.14
CA TYR A 186 11.13 -1.05 12.09
C TYR A 186 11.38 -1.84 13.37
N ASN A 187 10.33 -2.14 14.14
CA ASN A 187 10.44 -2.74 15.48
C ASN A 187 11.43 -2.00 16.41
N GLY A 188 11.47 -0.66 16.32
CA GLY A 188 12.36 0.20 17.10
C GLY A 188 13.81 0.27 16.64
N GLN A 189 14.16 -0.48 15.59
CA GLN A 189 15.50 -0.46 15.02
C GLN A 189 15.53 0.39 13.77
N ILE A 190 16.56 1.23 13.63
CA ILE A 190 16.77 2.00 12.42
C ILE A 190 16.91 1.09 11.20
N ILE A 191 16.26 1.47 10.10
CA ILE A 191 16.26 0.67 8.87
C ILE A 191 17.40 1.06 7.92
N THR A 192 17.71 0.20 6.95
CA THR A 192 18.42 0.61 5.74
C THR A 192 17.40 1.21 4.75
N ALA A 193 17.22 2.54 4.78
CA ALA A 193 16.28 3.25 3.92
C ALA A 193 16.76 3.35 2.47
N MET A 194 16.57 2.28 1.67
CA MET A 194 16.90 2.25 0.24
C MET A 194 15.97 3.17 -0.57
N PHE A 195 16.50 3.86 -1.57
CA PHE A 195 15.75 4.70 -2.50
C PHE A 195 16.38 4.70 -3.90
N SER A 196 15.58 4.89 -4.94
CA SER A 196 16.07 5.04 -6.32
C SER A 196 15.20 6.00 -7.13
N ALA A 197 15.69 6.41 -8.32
CA ALA A 197 15.06 7.46 -9.13
C ALA A 197 13.61 7.13 -9.51
N GLU A 198 13.36 5.97 -10.10
CA GLU A 198 12.01 5.53 -10.48
C GLU A 198 11.85 4.04 -10.16
N ASN A 199 10.82 3.70 -9.38
CA ASN A 199 10.58 2.35 -8.92
C ASN A 199 9.44 1.66 -9.67
N SER A 200 8.80 2.30 -10.65
CA SER A 200 7.65 1.73 -11.36
C SER A 200 6.53 1.30 -10.38
N SER A 201 5.52 0.57 -10.85
CA SER A 201 4.49 -0.02 -10.00
C SER A 201 4.34 -1.51 -10.31
N PRO A 202 4.52 -2.41 -9.33
CA PRO A 202 4.90 -2.14 -7.94
C PRO A 202 6.40 -1.87 -7.76
N THR A 203 6.80 -1.45 -6.55
CA THR A 203 8.21 -1.50 -6.12
C THR A 203 8.71 -2.95 -6.00
N LYS A 204 10.01 -3.19 -5.84
CA LYS A 204 10.56 -4.56 -5.67
C LYS A 204 10.55 -5.01 -4.21
N THR A 205 10.32 -6.30 -4.00
CA THR A 205 10.56 -6.99 -2.72
C THR A 205 12.02 -7.38 -2.57
N ASN A 206 12.66 -6.98 -1.47
CA ASN A 206 13.90 -7.59 -1.00
C ASN A 206 13.57 -8.66 0.04
N SER A 207 13.65 -9.94 -0.35
CA SER A 207 13.27 -11.08 0.49
C SER A 207 14.07 -11.22 1.79
N ASN A 208 15.19 -10.51 1.93
CA ASN A 208 16.00 -10.50 3.16
C ASN A 208 15.61 -9.37 4.14
N VAL A 209 14.66 -8.51 3.78
CA VAL A 209 14.36 -7.27 4.52
C VAL A 209 12.85 -7.05 4.63
N ASN A 210 12.30 -7.23 5.84
CA ASN A 210 10.86 -7.22 6.09
C ASN A 210 10.15 -5.90 5.74
N TYR A 211 10.84 -4.76 5.83
CA TYR A 211 10.27 -3.45 5.50
C TYR A 211 10.47 -3.02 4.04
N LEU A 212 11.18 -3.80 3.22
CA LEU A 212 11.34 -3.57 1.78
C LEU A 212 10.53 -4.58 0.98
N GLN A 213 9.21 -4.52 1.14
CA GLN A 213 8.28 -5.32 0.36
C GLN A 213 7.81 -4.54 -0.87
N ALA A 214 7.46 -5.24 -1.94
CA ALA A 214 6.76 -4.65 -3.07
C ALA A 214 5.48 -3.95 -2.57
N VAL A 215 5.31 -2.69 -2.94
CA VAL A 215 4.08 -1.92 -2.68
C VAL A 215 3.54 -1.39 -4.00
N ASP A 216 2.21 -1.28 -4.07
CA ASP A 216 1.50 -0.66 -5.19
C ASP A 216 1.87 0.82 -5.25
N ASP A 217 2.43 1.31 -6.36
CA ASP A 217 2.81 2.71 -6.52
C ASP A 217 2.12 3.31 -7.75
N PRO A 218 0.78 3.47 -7.74
CA PRO A 218 -0.02 3.83 -8.93
C PRO A 218 0.41 5.14 -9.61
N VAL A 219 1.03 6.08 -8.89
CA VAL A 219 1.58 7.32 -9.50
C VAL A 219 2.84 7.06 -10.34
N SER A 220 3.46 5.89 -10.20
CA SER A 220 4.58 5.39 -11.01
C SER A 220 4.16 4.31 -12.01
N PHE A 221 2.86 4.06 -12.17
CA PHE A 221 2.34 3.15 -13.18
C PHE A 221 2.75 3.56 -14.60
N GLY A 222 3.21 2.59 -15.42
CA GLY A 222 3.67 2.85 -16.78
C GLY A 222 5.05 3.52 -16.89
N GLN A 223 5.71 3.80 -15.75
CA GLN A 223 7.02 4.44 -15.74
C GLN A 223 8.14 3.41 -15.77
N THR A 224 9.18 3.69 -16.56
CA THR A 224 10.36 2.83 -16.65
C THR A 224 11.19 2.89 -15.37
N ARG A 225 11.40 1.73 -14.74
CA ARG A 225 12.25 1.60 -13.55
C ARG A 225 13.67 2.12 -13.82
N ASN A 226 14.15 2.99 -12.96
CA ASN A 226 15.50 3.56 -12.99
C ASN A 226 16.14 3.49 -11.61
N GLY A 227 17.08 2.55 -11.45
CA GLY A 227 17.69 2.19 -10.18
C GLY A 227 17.26 0.80 -9.70
N HIS A 228 17.56 0.48 -8.45
CA HIS A 228 17.39 -0.90 -7.95
C HIS A 228 15.93 -1.30 -7.69
N GLY A 229 15.02 -0.34 -7.47
CA GLY A 229 13.60 -0.63 -7.30
C GLY A 229 13.12 -0.93 -5.88
N TYR A 230 14.02 -1.10 -4.91
CA TYR A 230 13.68 -1.28 -3.49
C TYR A 230 13.40 0.04 -2.76
N GLY A 231 12.39 0.04 -1.89
CA GLY A 231 12.06 1.17 -1.03
C GLY A 231 11.47 2.36 -1.80
N MET A 232 11.87 3.57 -1.43
CA MET A 232 11.25 4.80 -1.94
C MET A 232 11.66 5.10 -3.40
N GLY A 233 10.66 5.30 -4.26
CA GLY A 233 10.86 5.86 -5.60
C GLY A 233 10.84 7.39 -5.54
N GLN A 234 11.90 8.06 -6.00
CA GLN A 234 12.02 9.52 -5.89
C GLN A 234 10.96 10.25 -6.73
N TRP A 235 10.73 9.81 -7.97
CA TRP A 235 9.65 10.36 -8.81
C TRP A 235 8.26 10.02 -8.29
N GLY A 236 8.05 8.83 -7.74
CA GLY A 236 6.78 8.46 -7.11
C GLY A 236 6.49 9.32 -5.88
N ALA A 237 7.47 9.52 -4.99
CA ALA A 237 7.39 10.44 -3.86
C ALA A 237 7.10 11.90 -4.29
N GLN A 238 7.66 12.34 -5.42
CA GLN A 238 7.34 13.65 -6.00
C GLN A 238 5.87 13.74 -6.43
N ARG A 239 5.36 12.74 -7.14
CA ARG A 239 3.97 12.72 -7.63
C ARG A 239 2.95 12.56 -6.51
N TRP A 240 3.25 11.75 -5.49
CA TRP A 240 2.41 11.65 -4.29
C TRP A 240 2.27 12.99 -3.57
N ALA A 241 3.37 13.71 -3.38
CA ALA A 241 3.33 15.05 -2.78
C ALA A 241 2.59 16.07 -3.67
N ASP A 242 2.88 16.08 -4.98
CA ASP A 242 2.39 17.10 -5.91
C ASP A 242 0.92 16.91 -6.31
N GLN A 243 0.50 15.68 -6.58
CA GLN A 243 -0.81 15.36 -7.14
C GLN A 243 -1.83 14.95 -6.07
N HIS A 244 -1.36 14.40 -4.94
CA HIS A 244 -2.22 13.90 -3.87
C HIS A 244 -2.02 14.62 -2.52
N GLY A 245 -1.10 15.59 -2.46
CA GLY A 245 -0.86 16.39 -1.25
C GLY A 245 -0.32 15.59 -0.06
N TRP A 246 0.31 14.44 -0.32
CA TRP A 246 0.83 13.58 0.74
C TRP A 246 1.93 14.28 1.55
N SER A 247 1.86 14.12 2.87
CA SER A 247 2.97 14.47 3.74
C SER A 247 4.13 13.50 3.55
N TYR A 248 5.34 13.94 3.91
CA TYR A 248 6.52 13.08 3.87
C TYR A 248 6.38 11.82 4.73
N GLN A 249 5.61 11.86 5.83
CA GLN A 249 5.33 10.69 6.66
C GLN A 249 4.49 9.65 5.92
N ALA A 250 3.46 10.10 5.20
CA ALA A 250 2.65 9.21 4.36
C ALA A 250 3.51 8.56 3.26
N ILE A 251 4.35 9.36 2.59
CA ILE A 251 5.28 8.90 1.56
C ILE A 251 6.21 7.82 2.12
N LEU A 252 6.89 8.08 3.24
CA LEU A 252 7.87 7.14 3.78
C LEU A 252 7.21 5.85 4.25
N ARG A 253 6.09 5.93 4.99
CA ARG A 253 5.40 4.74 5.48
C ARG A 253 4.76 3.91 4.36
N HIS A 254 4.39 4.55 3.25
CA HIS A 254 3.96 3.84 2.06
C HIS A 254 5.07 2.97 1.47
N TYR A 255 6.27 3.54 1.28
CA TYR A 255 7.38 2.84 0.63
C TYR A 255 8.14 1.86 1.53
N TYR A 256 8.07 2.03 2.84
CA TYR A 256 8.74 1.17 3.81
C TYR A 256 7.68 0.49 4.69
N SER A 257 7.43 -0.79 4.44
CA SER A 257 6.32 -1.53 5.08
C SER A 257 6.55 -1.71 6.59
N GLY A 258 5.54 -1.36 7.39
CA GLY A 258 5.55 -1.55 8.85
C GLY A 258 6.54 -0.65 9.60
N VAL A 259 7.05 0.41 8.96
CA VAL A 259 7.97 1.34 9.63
C VAL A 259 7.23 2.50 10.28
N THR A 260 7.85 3.08 11.29
CA THR A 260 7.46 4.34 11.93
C THR A 260 8.45 5.44 11.55
N VAL A 261 7.94 6.68 11.43
CA VAL A 261 8.79 7.87 11.32
C VAL A 261 9.02 8.40 12.73
N GLU A 262 10.13 7.98 13.31
CA GLU A 262 10.51 8.32 14.68
C GLU A 262 11.18 9.69 14.76
N GLN A 263 10.93 10.35 15.88
CA GLN A 263 11.51 11.64 16.22
C GLN A 263 12.82 11.46 16.99
N PRO A 264 13.79 12.40 16.87
CA PRO A 264 15.00 12.33 17.66
C PRO A 264 14.72 12.63 19.14
N GLY A 265 15.50 12.01 20.04
CA GLY A 265 15.44 12.34 21.47
C GLY A 265 15.70 13.84 21.73
N GLY A 266 14.77 14.52 22.42
CA GLY A 266 14.79 15.97 22.63
C GLY A 266 13.51 16.49 23.28
N GLY A 267 13.43 17.80 23.57
CA GLY A 267 12.26 18.40 24.23
C GLY A 267 10.94 18.24 23.45
N ASP A 268 9.83 18.47 24.15
CA ASP A 268 8.46 18.33 23.63
C ASP A 268 8.21 19.21 22.39
N THR A 269 7.91 18.59 21.24
CA THR A 269 7.51 19.27 20.01
C THR A 269 6.15 18.76 19.57
N ALA A 270 5.43 19.57 18.80
CA ALA A 270 4.10 19.20 18.34
C ALA A 270 4.08 17.80 17.70
N PRO A 271 3.07 16.98 18.03
CA PRO A 271 2.93 15.66 17.47
C PRO A 271 2.68 15.78 15.96
N LYS A 272 2.79 14.67 15.24
CA LYS A 272 2.57 14.59 13.81
C LYS A 272 1.59 13.49 13.49
N VAL A 273 0.80 13.66 12.44
CA VAL A 273 -0.16 12.66 11.97
C VAL A 273 -0.28 12.68 10.45
N ALA A 274 -0.30 11.48 9.87
CA ALA A 274 -0.52 11.28 8.44
C ALA A 274 -1.49 10.12 8.21
N LEU A 275 -2.45 10.34 7.31
CA LEU A 275 -3.25 9.27 6.70
C LEU A 275 -2.42 8.67 5.56
N VAL A 276 -2.13 7.38 5.65
CA VAL A 276 -1.40 6.61 4.62
C VAL A 276 -2.37 5.90 3.69
N TRP A 277 -3.46 5.40 4.25
CA TRP A 277 -4.54 4.77 3.50
C TRP A 277 -5.90 5.17 4.09
N PRO A 278 -6.92 5.40 3.25
CA PRO A 278 -6.83 5.52 1.79
C PRO A 278 -6.08 6.81 1.39
N TRP A 279 -5.79 6.96 0.10
CA TRP A 279 -5.27 8.19 -0.48
C TRP A 279 -6.33 8.96 -1.24
N SER A 280 -6.06 10.22 -1.55
CA SER A 280 -6.99 11.04 -2.34
C SER A 280 -7.20 10.45 -3.73
N ASN A 281 -8.45 10.39 -4.19
CA ASN A 281 -8.92 9.68 -5.39
C ASN A 281 -8.94 8.14 -5.25
N HIS A 282 -8.79 7.61 -4.04
CA HIS A 282 -9.13 6.23 -3.77
C HIS A 282 -10.65 6.02 -3.86
N TYR A 283 -11.03 4.84 -4.32
CA TYR A 283 -12.42 4.42 -4.49
C TYR A 283 -12.77 3.43 -3.40
N LEU A 284 -13.74 3.79 -2.56
CA LEU A 284 -14.33 2.82 -1.67
C LEU A 284 -15.29 1.92 -2.46
N THR A 285 -14.89 0.67 -2.68
CA THR A 285 -15.70 -0.32 -3.41
C THR A 285 -16.54 -1.21 -2.49
N GLY A 286 -16.34 -1.12 -1.17
CA GLY A 286 -16.98 -1.93 -0.15
C GLY A 286 -17.80 -1.12 0.85
N ASN A 287 -18.39 -1.82 1.81
CA ASN A 287 -19.05 -1.18 2.96
C ASN A 287 -18.11 -0.94 4.14
N ARG A 288 -16.84 -1.31 3.99
CA ARG A 288 -15.82 -1.19 5.03
C ARG A 288 -14.65 -0.40 4.50
N LEU A 289 -14.19 0.54 5.31
CA LEU A 289 -13.06 1.39 5.03
C LEU A 289 -11.89 0.94 5.88
N TYR A 290 -10.80 0.54 5.23
CA TYR A 290 -9.51 0.38 5.90
C TYR A 290 -8.86 1.75 6.07
N LEU A 291 -8.31 2.02 7.25
CA LEU A 291 -7.56 3.23 7.56
C LEU A 291 -6.18 2.83 8.08
N GLN A 292 -5.15 3.51 7.58
CA GLN A 292 -3.81 3.37 8.11
C GLN A 292 -3.23 4.74 8.41
N LEU A 293 -2.66 4.86 9.60
CA LEU A 293 -2.12 6.10 10.14
C LEU A 293 -0.62 5.96 10.39
N ASN A 294 0.05 7.12 10.42
CA ASN A 294 1.33 7.31 11.09
C ASN A 294 1.20 8.50 12.02
N THR A 295 1.35 8.27 13.31
CA THR A 295 1.55 9.32 14.31
C THR A 295 3.00 9.31 14.76
N SER A 296 3.49 10.43 15.27
CA SER A 296 4.75 10.44 16.02
C SER A 296 4.84 11.68 16.89
N ASP A 297 5.62 11.57 17.96
CA ASP A 297 5.92 12.66 18.87
C ASP A 297 7.33 12.47 19.46
N ASN A 298 8.02 13.59 19.64
CA ASN A 298 9.32 13.68 20.29
C ASN A 298 9.30 13.25 21.75
N SER A 299 8.17 13.29 22.45
CA SER A 299 8.08 12.81 23.84
C SER A 299 7.83 11.30 23.95
N GLY A 300 7.46 10.64 22.85
CA GLY A 300 7.00 9.25 22.85
C GLY A 300 5.63 9.05 23.53
N VAL A 301 4.90 10.13 23.84
CA VAL A 301 3.60 10.12 24.51
C VAL A 301 2.55 10.82 23.65
N ILE A 302 2.02 10.08 22.68
CA ILE A 302 0.72 10.44 22.09
C ILE A 302 -0.37 10.02 23.08
N ASN A 303 -1.19 10.98 23.50
CA ASN A 303 -2.33 10.74 24.40
C ASN A 303 -3.57 10.28 23.65
N ALA A 304 -3.80 10.81 22.46
CA ALA A 304 -4.98 10.47 21.69
C ALA A 304 -4.76 10.62 20.19
N THR A 305 -5.42 9.75 19.42
CA THR A 305 -5.53 9.84 17.96
C THR A 305 -6.98 9.72 17.55
N LYS A 306 -7.46 10.65 16.74
CA LYS A 306 -8.84 10.69 16.26
C LYS A 306 -8.89 10.74 14.75
N VAL A 307 -9.86 10.07 14.15
CA VAL A 307 -10.11 10.18 12.70
C VAL A 307 -11.56 10.54 12.46
N TYR A 308 -11.80 11.46 11.53
CA TYR A 308 -13.11 11.93 11.17
C TYR A 308 -13.38 11.65 9.70
N LEU A 309 -14.62 11.26 9.38
CA LEU A 309 -15.16 11.23 8.04
C LEU A 309 -16.22 12.30 7.90
N SER A 310 -16.02 13.20 6.95
CA SER A 310 -16.95 14.27 6.65
C SER A 310 -17.59 14.07 5.29
N THR A 311 -18.89 14.30 5.25
CA THR A 311 -19.70 14.55 4.07
C THR A 311 -20.05 16.05 4.03
N PRO A 312 -20.63 16.58 2.94
CA PRO A 312 -21.12 17.97 2.91
C PRO A 312 -22.12 18.32 4.02
N THR A 313 -22.78 17.34 4.63
CA THR A 313 -23.86 17.57 5.62
C THR A 313 -23.56 17.07 7.02
N GLU A 314 -22.54 16.23 7.20
CA GLU A 314 -22.26 15.54 8.47
C GLU A 314 -20.77 15.23 8.64
N THR A 315 -20.28 15.31 9.88
CA THR A 315 -18.95 14.85 10.27
C THR A 315 -19.09 13.78 11.35
N ASN A 316 -18.54 12.61 11.08
CA ASN A 316 -18.57 11.44 11.95
C ASN A 316 -17.19 11.16 12.50
N LEU A 317 -17.09 10.88 13.81
CA LEU A 317 -15.87 10.40 14.46
C LEU A 317 -15.75 8.90 14.21
N LEU A 318 -14.69 8.49 13.50
CA LEU A 318 -14.41 7.10 13.13
C LEU A 318 -13.60 6.37 14.18
N ILE A 319 -12.58 7.05 14.69
CA ILE A 319 -11.55 6.48 15.57
C ILE A 319 -11.38 7.46 16.73
N ASP A 320 -11.33 6.95 17.96
CA ASP A 320 -10.99 7.71 19.18
C ASP A 320 -10.09 6.85 20.07
N GLU A 321 -8.82 6.80 19.71
CA GLU A 321 -7.82 5.95 20.36
C GLU A 321 -7.08 6.72 21.44
N ALA A 322 -6.89 6.08 22.59
CA ALA A 322 -6.03 6.58 23.66
C ALA A 322 -4.58 6.17 23.39
N GLY A 323 -3.90 6.87 22.48
CA GLY A 323 -2.50 6.56 22.16
C GLY A 323 -2.07 6.86 20.72
N PRO A 324 -0.82 6.50 20.37
CA PRO A 324 -0.33 6.54 19.00
C PRO A 324 -1.01 5.47 18.13
N ALA A 325 -1.18 5.77 16.83
CA ALA A 325 -1.82 4.91 15.84
C ALA A 325 -0.81 4.34 14.82
N ASP A 326 0.39 3.98 15.28
CA ASP A 326 1.58 3.76 14.44
C ASP A 326 1.71 2.34 13.91
N SER A 327 0.81 1.45 14.28
CA SER A 327 0.85 0.03 13.90
C SER A 327 -0.52 -0.52 13.52
N ALA A 328 -1.59 0.21 13.81
CA ALA A 328 -2.95 -0.25 13.63
C ALA A 328 -3.47 0.10 12.23
N GLY A 329 -3.89 -0.93 11.51
CA GLY A 329 -4.91 -0.77 10.48
C GLY A 329 -6.28 -0.78 11.18
N TYR A 330 -7.12 0.20 10.89
CA TYR A 330 -8.47 0.26 11.43
C TYR A 330 -9.46 -0.10 10.34
N VAL A 331 -10.47 -0.87 10.71
CA VAL A 331 -11.57 -1.22 9.83
C VAL A 331 -12.79 -0.52 10.36
N VAL A 332 -13.40 0.31 9.51
CA VAL A 332 -14.59 1.07 9.86
C VAL A 332 -15.73 0.62 8.97
N ASP A 333 -16.80 0.14 9.58
CA ASP A 333 -18.05 -0.11 8.87
C ASP A 333 -18.71 1.23 8.53
N VAL A 334 -18.87 1.48 7.24
CA VAL A 334 -19.49 2.69 6.69
C VAL A 334 -20.82 2.39 6.00
N SER A 335 -21.34 1.16 6.13
CA SER A 335 -22.63 0.73 5.54
C SER A 335 -23.79 1.65 5.91
N SER A 336 -23.86 2.06 7.19
CA SER A 336 -24.89 2.97 7.69
C SER A 336 -24.84 4.38 7.06
N TRP A 337 -23.72 4.74 6.43
CA TRP A 337 -23.55 5.99 5.69
C TRP A 337 -23.80 5.81 4.20
N LEU A 338 -23.60 4.60 3.67
CA LEU A 338 -23.74 4.26 2.24
C LEU A 338 -25.17 3.98 1.78
N ASP A 339 -26.18 4.08 2.66
CA ASP A 339 -27.59 3.92 2.28
C ASP A 339 -28.07 5.10 1.40
N GLN A 340 -28.02 4.89 0.09
CA GLN A 340 -28.67 5.62 -1.02
C GLN A 340 -28.39 7.13 -1.19
N ALA A 341 -27.75 7.83 -0.25
CA ALA A 341 -27.59 9.29 -0.29
C ALA A 341 -26.24 9.80 -0.82
N LEU A 342 -25.21 8.95 -0.94
CA LEU A 342 -23.84 9.41 -1.23
C LEU A 342 -23.38 9.22 -2.69
N VAL A 343 -24.24 8.71 -3.58
CA VAL A 343 -23.90 8.58 -5.01
C VAL A 343 -23.58 9.96 -5.59
N GLY A 344 -22.33 10.18 -6.01
CA GLY A 344 -21.83 11.46 -6.52
C GLY A 344 -21.36 12.47 -5.46
N GLN A 345 -21.36 12.08 -4.18
CA GLN A 345 -20.77 12.87 -3.09
C GLN A 345 -19.32 12.44 -2.85
N THR A 346 -18.55 13.40 -2.34
CA THR A 346 -17.15 13.20 -1.96
C THR A 346 -17.08 13.00 -0.45
N LEU A 347 -16.35 11.99 0.02
CA LEU A 347 -16.05 11.87 1.44
C LEU A 347 -14.66 12.42 1.74
N VAL A 348 -14.54 13.09 2.89
CA VAL A 348 -13.29 13.73 3.32
C VAL A 348 -12.86 13.12 4.65
N LEU A 349 -11.67 12.55 4.67
CA LEU A 349 -11.03 12.02 5.87
C LEU A 349 -10.01 13.02 6.41
N THR A 350 -10.04 13.22 7.73
CA THR A 350 -9.01 13.94 8.46
C THR A 350 -8.64 13.17 9.72
N ALA A 351 -7.36 13.21 10.07
CA ALA A 351 -6.86 12.63 11.32
C ALA A 351 -6.30 13.72 12.22
N GLU A 352 -6.45 13.54 13.52
CA GLU A 352 -5.92 14.42 14.55
C GLU A 352 -5.13 13.60 15.56
N THR A 353 -4.07 14.18 16.10
CA THR A 353 -3.32 13.57 17.19
C THR A 353 -2.99 14.59 18.26
N PHE A 354 -2.91 14.14 19.50
CA PHE A 354 -2.73 14.94 20.70
C PHE A 354 -1.62 14.34 21.56
N ASP A 355 -0.67 15.16 21.99
CA ASP A 355 0.43 14.72 22.86
C ASP A 355 0.11 14.84 24.36
N GLY A 356 1.06 14.41 25.20
CA GLY A 356 1.11 14.57 26.65
C GLY A 356 0.93 16.02 27.15
N GLY A 357 1.43 16.99 26.38
CA GLY A 357 1.42 18.43 26.67
C GLY A 357 0.15 19.16 26.22
N GLY A 358 -0.76 18.49 25.50
CA GLY A 358 -1.98 19.05 24.95
C GLY A 358 -1.80 19.75 23.60
N GLN A 359 -0.66 19.60 22.92
CA GLN A 359 -0.48 20.07 21.55
C GLN A 359 -1.25 19.16 20.59
N ARG A 360 -1.77 19.74 19.50
CA ARG A 360 -2.62 19.07 18.51
C ARG A 360 -2.03 19.21 17.12
N ALA A 361 -2.04 18.12 16.35
CA ALA A 361 -1.77 18.13 14.92
C ALA A 361 -2.94 17.53 14.13
N VAL A 362 -3.05 17.95 12.86
CA VAL A 362 -4.12 17.54 11.93
C VAL A 362 -3.48 17.12 10.61
N SER A 363 -3.94 16.01 10.03
CA SER A 363 -3.48 15.55 8.73
C SER A 363 -3.99 16.44 7.59
N PRO A 364 -3.36 16.40 6.41
CA PRO A 364 -4.03 16.83 5.18
C PRO A 364 -5.36 16.09 4.99
N GLU A 365 -6.29 16.72 4.28
CA GLU A 365 -7.56 16.12 3.88
C GLU A 365 -7.33 15.03 2.84
N VAL A 366 -7.89 13.85 3.09
CA VAL A 366 -7.93 12.75 2.12
C VAL A 366 -9.32 12.68 1.52
N VAL A 367 -9.39 12.75 0.20
CA VAL A 367 -10.64 12.87 -0.53
C VAL A 367 -10.95 11.55 -1.24
N ILE A 368 -11.99 10.84 -0.82
CA ILE A 368 -12.35 9.53 -1.37
C ILE A 368 -13.63 9.59 -2.21
N GLY A 369 -13.60 8.85 -3.32
CA GLY A 369 -14.76 8.56 -4.15
C GLY A 369 -15.50 7.33 -3.64
N LEU A 370 -16.75 7.20 -4.05
CA LEU A 370 -17.59 6.03 -3.77
C LEU A 370 -17.81 5.22 -5.02
N ASP A 371 -17.68 3.90 -4.88
CA ASP A 371 -17.63 2.97 -5.99
C ASP A 371 -16.64 3.49 -7.05
N ARG A 372 -17.05 3.62 -8.32
CA ARG A 372 -16.17 4.07 -9.41
C ARG A 372 -16.45 5.52 -9.82
N VAL A 373 -16.99 6.35 -8.92
CA VAL A 373 -17.28 7.76 -9.17
C VAL A 373 -16.16 8.62 -8.61
N ASP A 374 -15.53 9.42 -9.47
CA ASP A 374 -14.46 10.34 -9.06
C ASP A 374 -14.93 11.29 -7.96
N PRO A 375 -14.13 11.51 -6.90
CA PRO A 375 -14.42 12.55 -5.94
C PRO A 375 -14.41 13.91 -6.64
N THR A 376 -15.51 14.65 -6.54
CA THR A 376 -15.74 15.95 -7.18
C THR A 376 -14.99 17.12 -6.51
N GLY A 377 -13.95 16.82 -5.72
CA GLY A 377 -13.41 17.68 -4.68
C GLY A 377 -12.13 18.48 -4.96
N LEU A 378 -11.56 18.49 -6.17
CA LEU A 378 -10.45 19.39 -6.49
C LEU A 378 -10.94 20.65 -7.25
N LEU A 379 -10.71 21.80 -6.60
CA LEU A 379 -10.92 23.18 -7.05
C LEU A 379 -11.07 23.35 -8.57
N THR A 380 -12.27 23.76 -8.96
CA THR A 380 -12.60 24.34 -10.26
C THR A 380 -11.64 25.49 -10.62
N THR A 381 -10.75 25.28 -11.58
CA THR A 381 -10.34 26.36 -12.50
C THR A 381 -11.34 26.38 -13.65
N THR A 382 -12.31 27.29 -13.54
CA THR A 382 -13.31 27.54 -14.58
C THR A 382 -12.64 28.17 -15.79
N THR A 383 -12.18 27.36 -16.75
CA THR A 383 -11.82 27.89 -18.07
C THR A 383 -13.11 28.13 -18.84
N THR A 384 -13.53 29.39 -18.92
CA THR A 384 -14.66 29.80 -19.75
C THR A 384 -14.13 29.98 -21.17
N THR A 385 -14.60 29.19 -22.14
CA THR A 385 -14.35 29.46 -23.55
C THR A 385 -15.67 29.67 -24.28
N THR A 386 -15.88 30.91 -24.71
CA THR A 386 -17.00 31.33 -25.57
C THR A 386 -16.56 31.21 -27.02
N GLY A 387 -17.39 30.64 -27.90
CA GLY A 387 -17.21 30.79 -29.35
C GLY A 387 -17.65 29.58 -30.17
N SER A 388 -18.83 29.69 -30.79
CA SER A 388 -19.30 28.80 -31.85
C SER A 388 -18.72 29.22 -33.20
N THR A 389 -18.34 28.26 -34.05
CA THR A 389 -18.35 28.43 -35.51
C THR A 389 -18.76 27.10 -36.15
N ILE A 390 -19.87 27.14 -36.88
CA ILE A 390 -20.41 26.03 -37.67
C ILE A 390 -19.62 25.98 -38.99
N ILE A 391 -19.11 24.80 -39.37
CA ILE A 391 -18.74 24.49 -40.75
C ILE A 391 -19.52 23.26 -41.19
N THR A 392 -20.26 23.44 -42.27
CA THR A 392 -21.10 22.48 -42.99
C THR A 392 -20.29 21.76 -44.06
N ASP A 393 -20.38 20.42 -44.12
CA ASP A 393 -20.66 19.60 -45.32
C ASP A 393 -19.99 18.21 -45.27
N SER A 394 -20.78 17.20 -44.94
CA SER A 394 -20.82 15.81 -45.45
C SER A 394 -21.76 14.98 -44.56
N PRO A 395 -22.38 13.88 -45.03
CA PRO A 395 -23.39 13.17 -44.25
C PRO A 395 -22.70 12.44 -43.09
N VAL A 396 -22.67 13.08 -41.93
CA VAL A 396 -22.28 12.43 -40.68
C VAL A 396 -23.47 11.60 -40.22
N VAL A 397 -23.35 10.27 -40.34
CA VAL A 397 -24.20 9.37 -39.56
C VAL A 397 -23.72 9.49 -38.12
N SER A 398 -24.45 10.25 -37.31
CA SER A 398 -24.23 10.30 -35.87
C SER A 398 -24.85 9.05 -35.25
N LEU A 399 -24.03 8.16 -34.70
CA LEU A 399 -24.49 7.09 -33.82
C LEU A 399 -24.61 7.67 -32.41
N THR A 400 -25.81 8.11 -32.05
CA THR A 400 -26.16 8.37 -30.65
C THR A 400 -26.49 7.02 -30.02
N LEU A 401 -25.61 6.52 -29.15
CA LEU A 401 -25.92 5.38 -28.29
C LEU A 401 -26.66 5.93 -27.06
N THR A 402 -27.98 5.89 -27.10
CA THR A 402 -28.81 6.09 -25.91
C THR A 402 -29.02 4.72 -25.25
N ALA A 403 -28.41 4.51 -24.09
CA ALA A 403 -28.83 3.42 -23.20
C ALA A 403 -30.16 3.84 -22.56
N GLU A 404 -31.28 3.47 -23.17
CA GLU A 404 -32.61 3.61 -22.55
C GLU A 404 -32.83 2.49 -21.55
N ASP A 405 -32.02 2.48 -20.48
CA ASP A 405 -32.38 1.76 -19.27
C ASP A 405 -31.88 2.57 -18.06
N ALA A 406 -32.78 3.37 -17.50
CA ALA A 406 -32.52 4.21 -16.32
C ALA A 406 -32.16 3.39 -15.08
N THR A 407 -32.26 2.06 -15.14
CA THR A 407 -31.88 1.14 -14.08
C THR A 407 -30.45 0.59 -14.18
N ALA A 408 -29.76 0.74 -15.33
CA ALA A 408 -28.48 0.06 -15.59
C ALA A 408 -27.21 0.94 -15.49
N GLY A 409 -27.33 2.25 -15.25
CA GLY A 409 -26.19 3.09 -14.82
C GLY A 409 -24.92 3.01 -15.67
N ALA A 410 -25.01 2.99 -17.00
CA ALA A 410 -23.82 2.97 -17.86
C ALA A 410 -23.02 4.28 -17.71
N THR A 411 -21.84 4.22 -17.07
CA THR A 411 -20.99 5.40 -16.80
C THR A 411 -19.82 5.53 -17.77
N ASN A 412 -19.38 4.44 -18.41
CA ASN A 412 -18.23 4.43 -19.30
C ASN A 412 -18.48 3.58 -20.57
N LEU A 413 -17.88 4.01 -21.68
CA LEU A 413 -17.87 3.30 -22.96
C LEU A 413 -16.42 2.97 -23.35
N ALA A 414 -16.05 1.69 -23.36
CA ALA A 414 -14.75 1.26 -23.87
C ALA A 414 -14.86 0.97 -25.37
N LEU A 415 -14.13 1.74 -26.18
CA LEU A 415 -13.95 1.49 -27.61
C LEU A 415 -12.52 0.98 -27.84
N GLY A 416 -12.37 -0.33 -27.95
CA GLY A 416 -11.12 -0.97 -28.36
C GLY A 416 -11.19 -1.37 -29.83
N ASN A 417 -10.18 -1.00 -30.63
CA ASN A 417 -9.93 -1.68 -31.90
C ASN A 417 -8.99 -2.89 -31.72
N GLN A 418 -8.58 -3.19 -30.48
CA GLN A 418 -7.75 -4.33 -30.11
C GLN A 418 -8.34 -5.04 -28.88
N ASP A 419 -8.93 -6.18 -29.21
CA ASP A 419 -9.09 -7.45 -28.51
C ASP A 419 -9.16 -7.49 -26.97
N TRP A 420 -10.20 -8.18 -26.53
CA TRP A 420 -10.15 -9.02 -25.34
C TRP A 420 -8.92 -9.93 -25.43
N VAL A 421 -7.97 -9.78 -24.51
CA VAL A 421 -6.66 -10.39 -24.70
C VAL A 421 -6.60 -11.79 -24.09
N TRP A 422 -7.28 -11.99 -22.94
CA TRP A 422 -7.28 -13.26 -22.22
C TRP A 422 -8.52 -13.42 -21.32
N GLU A 423 -8.99 -14.66 -21.15
CA GLU A 423 -9.97 -15.08 -20.15
C GLU A 423 -9.63 -16.51 -19.72
N GLU A 424 -9.70 -16.78 -18.41
CA GLU A 424 -9.44 -18.10 -17.87
C GLU A 424 -10.24 -18.35 -16.57
N THR A 425 -10.68 -19.60 -16.38
CA THR A 425 -11.31 -20.10 -15.15
C THR A 425 -10.55 -21.30 -14.56
N ASP A 426 -9.58 -21.86 -15.30
CA ASP A 426 -8.72 -22.97 -14.87
C ASP A 426 -7.36 -22.45 -14.39
N PHE A 427 -6.84 -22.97 -13.28
CA PHE A 427 -5.56 -22.54 -12.73
C PHE A 427 -4.69 -23.74 -12.33
N THR A 428 -3.39 -23.59 -12.52
CA THR A 428 -2.41 -24.51 -11.93
C THR A 428 -2.33 -24.24 -10.44
N ARG A 429 -2.29 -25.30 -9.63
CA ARG A 429 -2.23 -25.20 -8.17
C ARG A 429 -0.82 -25.53 -7.70
N GLU A 430 -0.30 -24.72 -6.78
CA GLU A 430 0.92 -25.08 -6.04
C GLU A 430 0.76 -26.46 -5.40
N GLU A 431 1.84 -27.26 -5.37
CA GLU A 431 1.85 -28.54 -4.68
C GLU A 431 2.63 -28.44 -3.37
N VAL A 432 1.94 -28.65 -2.24
CA VAL A 432 2.55 -28.71 -0.91
C VAL A 432 2.57 -30.16 -0.46
N SER A 433 3.76 -30.69 -0.19
CA SER A 433 3.96 -32.12 0.16
C SER A 433 3.36 -33.11 -0.85
N GLY A 434 3.31 -32.71 -2.14
CA GLY A 434 2.77 -33.53 -3.23
C GLY A 434 1.24 -33.59 -3.28
N GLN A 435 0.54 -32.68 -2.60
CA GLN A 435 -0.89 -32.45 -2.78
C GLN A 435 -1.12 -31.04 -3.33
N PRO A 436 -2.00 -30.87 -4.34
CA PRO A 436 -2.32 -29.56 -4.86
C PRO A 436 -3.12 -28.75 -3.83
N VAL A 437 -2.74 -27.49 -3.63
CA VAL A 437 -3.41 -26.58 -2.69
C VAL A 437 -4.73 -26.08 -3.31
N GLY A 438 -5.81 -26.22 -2.56
CA GLY A 438 -7.17 -25.91 -2.99
C GLY A 438 -7.81 -26.96 -3.92
N GLU A 439 -9.12 -26.90 -4.05
CA GLU A 439 -9.94 -27.81 -4.83
C GLU A 439 -10.97 -27.11 -5.71
N PHE A 440 -11.31 -27.74 -6.84
CA PHE A 440 -12.42 -27.29 -7.67
C PHE A 440 -13.73 -27.73 -7.06
N VAL A 441 -14.57 -26.76 -6.70
CA VAL A 441 -15.89 -26.98 -6.10
C VAL A 441 -17.00 -26.56 -7.06
N SER A 442 -18.16 -27.21 -6.95
CA SER A 442 -19.36 -26.72 -7.63
C SER A 442 -19.90 -25.50 -6.87
N ASP A 443 -20.04 -24.39 -7.57
CA ASP A 443 -20.55 -23.14 -7.02
C ASP A 443 -21.49 -22.47 -8.02
N GLY A 444 -22.79 -22.43 -7.69
CA GLY A 444 -23.80 -21.87 -8.58
C GLY A 444 -23.70 -20.36 -8.81
N ALA A 445 -22.89 -19.64 -8.03
CA ALA A 445 -22.64 -18.20 -8.19
C ALA A 445 -21.38 -17.90 -9.03
N ALA A 446 -20.57 -18.92 -9.31
CA ALA A 446 -19.47 -18.85 -10.26
C ALA A 446 -20.00 -18.79 -11.70
N TRP A 447 -19.20 -18.20 -12.60
CA TRP A 447 -19.57 -17.92 -13.98
C TRP A 447 -19.88 -19.18 -14.79
N ASP A 448 -19.10 -20.24 -14.61
CA ASP A 448 -19.28 -21.54 -15.27
C ASP A 448 -19.85 -22.63 -14.32
N GLY A 449 -20.23 -22.24 -13.10
CA GLY A 449 -20.74 -23.15 -12.07
C GLY A 449 -19.64 -23.87 -11.28
N GLN A 450 -18.36 -23.54 -11.50
CA GLN A 450 -17.23 -24.08 -10.75
C GLN A 450 -16.35 -22.95 -10.21
N ALA A 451 -15.73 -23.19 -9.05
CA ALA A 451 -14.76 -22.27 -8.47
C ALA A 451 -13.57 -23.05 -7.95
N LEU A 452 -12.39 -22.44 -8.00
CA LEU A 452 -11.22 -22.96 -7.31
C LEU A 452 -11.21 -22.39 -5.89
N ARG A 453 -11.28 -23.25 -4.87
CA ARG A 453 -11.40 -22.86 -3.46
C ARG A 453 -10.21 -23.36 -2.65
N ALA A 454 -9.66 -22.51 -1.80
CA ALA A 454 -8.73 -22.86 -0.73
C ALA A 454 -9.40 -22.56 0.61
N THR A 455 -9.13 -23.41 1.62
CA THR A 455 -9.66 -23.21 2.97
C THR A 455 -8.54 -23.04 3.98
N VAL A 456 -8.76 -22.27 5.04
CA VAL A 456 -7.73 -22.08 6.09
C VAL A 456 -7.31 -23.41 6.74
N VAL A 457 -8.25 -24.36 6.83
CA VAL A 457 -8.04 -25.65 7.50
C VAL A 457 -7.16 -26.59 6.67
N ASP A 458 -7.47 -26.74 5.39
CA ASP A 458 -6.80 -27.69 4.52
C ASP A 458 -5.60 -27.05 3.78
N ASP A 459 -5.65 -25.73 3.60
CA ASP A 459 -4.76 -24.93 2.77
C ASP A 459 -4.37 -23.62 3.49
N PRO A 460 -3.56 -23.65 4.57
CA PRO A 460 -3.19 -22.45 5.36
C PRO A 460 -2.29 -21.46 4.59
N GLY A 461 -2.22 -21.57 3.28
CA GLY A 461 -1.42 -20.71 2.42
C GLY A 461 -0.98 -21.47 1.18
N GLY A 462 -0.89 -20.74 0.09
CA GLY A 462 -0.43 -21.27 -1.18
C GLY A 462 -0.76 -20.32 -2.31
N SER A 463 -0.53 -20.82 -3.52
CA SER A 463 -0.73 -20.03 -4.73
C SER A 463 -1.41 -20.81 -5.85
N TRP A 464 -2.19 -20.09 -6.63
CA TRP A 464 -2.73 -20.53 -7.90
C TRP A 464 -2.16 -19.68 -9.02
N GLN A 465 -1.87 -20.29 -10.16
CA GLN A 465 -1.28 -19.61 -11.30
C GLN A 465 -2.09 -19.85 -12.57
N SER A 466 -2.34 -18.77 -13.32
CA SER A 466 -2.95 -18.85 -14.64
C SER A 466 -2.01 -19.52 -15.64
N SER A 467 -2.53 -19.85 -16.81
CA SER A 467 -1.69 -20.17 -17.96
C SER A 467 -0.87 -18.94 -18.41
N ASP A 468 0.21 -19.18 -19.16
CA ASP A 468 1.05 -18.13 -19.74
C ASP A 468 0.30 -17.35 -20.82
N ILE A 469 0.33 -16.03 -20.71
CA ILE A 469 -0.31 -15.07 -21.61
C ILE A 469 0.77 -14.35 -22.41
N THR A 470 0.66 -14.38 -23.73
CA THR A 470 1.50 -13.57 -24.61
C THR A 470 0.85 -12.22 -24.88
N LEU A 471 1.47 -11.14 -24.40
CA LEU A 471 0.98 -9.77 -24.55
C LEU A 471 1.88 -8.94 -25.48
N SER A 472 1.32 -7.89 -26.08
CA SER A 472 2.12 -6.92 -26.84
C SER A 472 3.06 -6.19 -25.89
N ALA A 473 4.32 -6.01 -26.30
CA ALA A 473 5.29 -5.22 -25.54
C ALA A 473 4.95 -3.72 -25.55
N GLN A 474 5.45 -2.99 -24.55
CA GLN A 474 5.30 -1.53 -24.44
C GLN A 474 3.84 -1.04 -24.38
N GLN A 475 2.96 -1.83 -23.76
CA GLN A 475 1.55 -1.51 -23.60
C GLN A 475 1.11 -1.70 -22.14
N ALA A 476 0.18 -0.85 -21.70
CA ALA A 476 -0.47 -1.00 -20.40
C ALA A 476 -1.70 -1.90 -20.51
N TYR A 477 -1.95 -2.70 -19.47
CA TYR A 477 -3.06 -3.63 -19.37
C TYR A 477 -3.75 -3.53 -18.01
N ARG A 478 -5.02 -3.90 -17.97
CA ARG A 478 -5.79 -4.10 -16.75
C ARG A 478 -6.29 -5.54 -16.71
N ALA A 479 -5.88 -6.25 -15.66
CA ALA A 479 -6.44 -7.52 -15.27
C ALA A 479 -7.65 -7.31 -14.37
N TYR A 480 -8.64 -8.19 -14.45
CA TYR A 480 -9.75 -8.32 -13.51
C TYR A 480 -9.79 -9.75 -12.99
N VAL A 481 -9.87 -9.89 -11.68
CA VAL A 481 -9.98 -11.17 -10.99
C VAL A 481 -11.27 -11.18 -10.20
N ARG A 482 -12.14 -12.15 -10.45
CA ARG A 482 -13.41 -12.35 -9.73
C ARG A 482 -13.19 -13.37 -8.63
N LEU A 483 -13.30 -12.94 -7.38
CA LEU A 483 -13.11 -13.79 -6.21
C LEU A 483 -14.08 -13.43 -5.08
N LYS A 484 -14.20 -14.34 -4.11
CA LYS A 484 -14.90 -14.13 -2.83
C LYS A 484 -14.06 -14.64 -1.67
N VAL A 485 -14.37 -14.16 -0.48
CA VAL A 485 -13.71 -14.52 0.77
C VAL A 485 -14.76 -14.96 1.80
N SER A 486 -14.41 -15.88 2.69
CA SER A 486 -15.28 -16.33 3.78
C SER A 486 -15.49 -15.30 4.89
N SER A 487 -14.54 -14.38 5.07
CA SER A 487 -14.65 -13.30 6.05
C SER A 487 -14.19 -11.97 5.45
N ALA A 488 -15.16 -11.09 5.22
CA ALA A 488 -14.90 -9.74 4.76
C ALA A 488 -14.51 -8.79 5.92
N GLU A 489 -14.45 -9.27 7.16
CA GLU A 489 -14.15 -8.43 8.35
C GLU A 489 -12.65 -8.29 8.61
N LEU A 490 -11.82 -9.07 7.91
CA LEU A 490 -10.39 -9.14 8.17
C LEU A 490 -9.67 -7.89 7.66
N ALA A 491 -9.01 -7.19 8.59
CA ALA A 491 -8.10 -6.08 8.30
C ALA A 491 -6.80 -6.53 7.63
N ASP A 492 -6.43 -7.80 7.83
CA ASP A 492 -5.22 -8.40 7.28
C ASP A 492 -5.36 -8.68 5.79
N GLU A 493 -4.21 -8.75 5.11
CA GLU A 493 -4.14 -9.28 3.75
C GLU A 493 -4.67 -10.73 3.76
N VAL A 494 -5.58 -11.02 2.84
CA VAL A 494 -6.16 -12.37 2.64
C VAL A 494 -5.73 -12.94 1.29
N VAL A 495 -5.57 -12.07 0.28
CA VAL A 495 -5.18 -12.44 -1.07
C VAL A 495 -4.22 -11.40 -1.64
N ARG A 496 -3.19 -11.87 -2.32
CA ARG A 496 -2.32 -11.08 -3.16
C ARG A 496 -2.48 -11.52 -4.61
N LEU A 497 -2.85 -10.57 -5.46
CA LEU A 497 -2.94 -10.78 -6.89
C LEU A 497 -1.69 -10.20 -7.54
N GLU A 498 -0.93 -11.04 -8.23
CA GLU A 498 0.41 -10.73 -8.74
C GLU A 498 0.44 -11.01 -10.24
N MET A 499 0.63 -9.97 -11.05
CA MET A 499 1.00 -10.15 -12.45
C MET A 499 2.51 -10.33 -12.50
N ILE A 500 2.97 -11.47 -13.02
CA ILE A 500 4.38 -11.86 -13.03
C ILE A 500 4.85 -12.18 -14.44
N ASP A 501 6.08 -11.79 -14.74
CA ASP A 501 6.82 -12.27 -15.91
C ASP A 501 7.54 -13.57 -15.56
N GLN A 502 7.16 -14.67 -16.22
CA GLN A 502 7.56 -16.03 -15.86
C GLN A 502 9.04 -16.33 -16.07
N GLU A 503 9.73 -15.62 -16.97
CA GLU A 503 11.14 -15.92 -17.25
C GLU A 503 12.05 -15.60 -16.06
N ASP A 504 11.77 -14.48 -15.38
CA ASP A 504 12.57 -13.97 -14.26
C ASP A 504 11.79 -13.92 -12.93
N ASP A 505 10.55 -14.46 -12.90
CA ASP A 505 9.59 -14.32 -11.79
C ASP A 505 9.40 -12.86 -11.34
N ALA A 506 9.43 -11.94 -12.31
CA ALA A 506 9.42 -10.51 -12.03
C ALA A 506 7.99 -10.02 -11.83
N LEU A 507 7.70 -9.46 -10.64
CA LEU A 507 6.43 -8.81 -10.35
C LEU A 507 6.27 -7.51 -11.16
N ILE A 508 5.25 -7.46 -12.02
CA ILE A 508 4.95 -6.34 -12.92
C ILE A 508 3.58 -5.69 -12.65
N GLY A 509 2.77 -6.30 -11.79
CA GLY A 509 1.51 -5.74 -11.31
C GLY A 509 1.16 -6.39 -9.98
N LEU A 510 0.60 -5.60 -9.06
CA LEU A 510 0.26 -6.08 -7.73
C LEU A 510 -1.09 -5.48 -7.31
N ARG A 511 -1.88 -6.30 -6.63
CA ARG A 511 -3.02 -5.84 -5.87
C ARG A 511 -3.11 -6.69 -4.60
N ARG A 512 -2.91 -6.04 -3.46
CA ARG A 512 -3.16 -6.67 -2.15
C ARG A 512 -4.62 -6.48 -1.77
N LEU A 513 -5.26 -7.57 -1.38
CA LEU A 513 -6.65 -7.60 -0.94
C LEU A 513 -6.72 -8.05 0.50
N ARG A 514 -7.43 -7.27 1.31
CA ARG A 514 -7.83 -7.57 2.69
C ARG A 514 -9.27 -8.07 2.68
N GLY A 515 -9.69 -8.76 3.74
CA GLY A 515 -11.09 -9.17 3.87
C GLY A 515 -12.04 -7.97 3.69
N VAL A 516 -11.66 -6.82 4.23
CA VAL A 516 -12.44 -5.58 4.18
C VAL A 516 -12.55 -4.92 2.80
N ASP A 517 -11.77 -5.37 1.81
CA ASP A 517 -11.95 -4.93 0.42
C ASP A 517 -13.18 -5.59 -0.24
N PHE A 518 -13.72 -6.65 0.37
CA PHE A 518 -14.93 -7.34 -0.08
C PHE A 518 -16.18 -6.74 0.57
N ARG A 519 -17.27 -6.64 -0.21
CA ARG A 519 -18.54 -6.07 0.28
C ARG A 519 -19.24 -6.92 1.33
N ALA A 520 -19.09 -8.24 1.25
CA ALA A 520 -19.74 -9.20 2.13
C ALA A 520 -19.03 -10.55 2.05
N ASP A 521 -19.23 -11.36 3.08
CA ASP A 521 -18.81 -12.76 3.11
C ASP A 521 -19.48 -13.52 1.95
N ASP A 522 -18.73 -14.42 1.34
CA ASP A 522 -19.16 -15.31 0.27
C ASP A 522 -19.77 -14.63 -0.98
N LEU A 523 -19.56 -13.33 -1.15
CA LEU A 523 -20.02 -12.57 -2.31
C LEU A 523 -18.88 -12.39 -3.33
N TYR A 524 -19.10 -12.88 -4.55
CA TYR A 524 -18.16 -12.66 -5.65
C TYR A 524 -18.07 -11.18 -6.02
N GLN A 525 -16.84 -10.69 -6.10
CA GLN A 525 -16.50 -9.33 -6.48
C GLN A 525 -15.32 -9.35 -7.45
N GLU A 526 -15.29 -8.40 -8.38
CA GLU A 526 -14.18 -8.21 -9.31
C GLU A 526 -13.19 -7.18 -8.77
N PHE A 527 -11.91 -7.55 -8.77
CA PHE A 527 -10.80 -6.70 -8.38
C PHE A 527 -9.85 -6.51 -9.55
N SER A 528 -9.41 -5.27 -9.76
CA SER A 528 -8.51 -4.95 -10.87
C SER A 528 -7.05 -4.90 -10.45
N ILE A 529 -6.18 -5.29 -11.38
CA ILE A 529 -4.73 -5.13 -11.28
C ILE A 529 -4.26 -4.40 -12.53
N ASP A 530 -3.53 -3.31 -12.35
CA ASP A 530 -2.91 -2.57 -13.45
C ASP A 530 -1.46 -3.01 -13.60
N PHE A 531 -1.04 -3.32 -14.82
CA PHE A 531 0.33 -3.73 -15.14
C PHE A 531 0.75 -3.24 -16.54
N ASP A 532 2.05 -3.14 -16.80
CA ASP A 532 2.57 -2.72 -18.10
C ASP A 532 3.70 -3.63 -18.60
N THR A 533 3.82 -3.74 -19.93
CA THR A 533 4.85 -4.56 -20.59
C THR A 533 5.99 -3.70 -21.14
N SER A 534 6.16 -2.47 -20.65
CA SER A 534 7.15 -1.51 -21.17
C SER A 534 8.56 -1.74 -20.64
N THR A 535 8.71 -2.52 -19.57
CA THR A 535 10.00 -2.72 -18.89
C THR A 535 10.40 -4.17 -18.77
N GLY A 536 11.38 -4.59 -19.58
CA GLY A 536 12.11 -5.84 -19.33
C GLY A 536 11.27 -7.12 -19.34
N VAL A 537 10.04 -7.07 -19.85
CA VAL A 537 9.15 -8.22 -19.92
C VAL A 537 9.56 -9.11 -21.07
N SER A 538 9.82 -10.39 -20.80
CA SER A 538 10.29 -11.35 -21.79
C SER A 538 9.16 -12.05 -22.57
N GLY A 539 7.93 -11.99 -22.04
CA GLY A 539 6.70 -12.11 -22.81
C GLY A 539 5.71 -13.18 -22.34
N ALA A 540 6.09 -14.04 -21.39
CA ALA A 540 5.18 -14.99 -20.76
C ALA A 540 4.65 -14.40 -19.44
N ILE A 541 3.48 -13.76 -19.51
CA ILE A 541 2.85 -13.13 -18.34
C ILE A 541 1.85 -14.08 -17.72
N ALA A 542 1.84 -14.21 -16.40
CA ALA A 542 0.80 -14.96 -15.69
C ALA A 542 0.24 -14.16 -14.51
N LEU A 543 -0.98 -14.49 -14.11
CA LEU A 543 -1.52 -14.12 -12.81
C LEU A 543 -1.12 -15.21 -11.80
N ARG A 544 -0.50 -14.80 -10.70
CA ARG A 544 -0.37 -15.58 -9.47
C ARG A 544 -1.35 -15.02 -8.43
N VAL A 545 -2.19 -15.87 -7.90
CA VAL A 545 -3.11 -15.59 -6.79
C VAL A 545 -2.54 -16.28 -5.56
N THR A 546 -1.90 -15.52 -4.69
CA THR A 546 -1.37 -16.01 -3.42
C THR A 546 -2.40 -15.73 -2.33
N PHE A 547 -2.81 -16.75 -1.58
CA PHE A 547 -3.73 -16.62 -0.44
C PHE A 547 -3.02 -16.99 0.86
N LEU A 548 -3.52 -16.45 1.96
CA LEU A 548 -2.92 -16.56 3.30
C LEU A 548 -3.84 -17.40 4.22
N ASP A 549 -3.36 -17.80 5.41
CA ASP A 549 -4.10 -18.56 6.42
C ASP A 549 -5.21 -17.77 7.14
N SER A 550 -5.55 -16.59 6.66
CA SER A 550 -6.47 -15.69 7.33
C SER A 550 -7.95 -15.93 6.98
N ALA A 551 -8.27 -16.40 5.76
CA ALA A 551 -9.64 -16.75 5.36
C ALA A 551 -9.70 -17.73 4.17
N ASP A 552 -10.80 -18.47 4.05
CA ASP A 552 -11.09 -19.24 2.83
C ASP A 552 -11.27 -18.27 1.65
N VAL A 553 -10.73 -18.65 0.49
CA VAL A 553 -10.78 -17.87 -0.74
C VAL A 553 -11.36 -18.73 -1.84
N SER A 554 -12.26 -18.18 -2.66
CA SER A 554 -12.72 -18.83 -3.90
C SER A 554 -12.49 -17.93 -5.10
N LEU A 555 -11.76 -18.45 -6.08
CA LEU A 555 -11.48 -17.82 -7.37
C LEU A 555 -12.45 -18.36 -8.42
N ASP A 556 -13.07 -17.45 -9.16
CA ASP A 556 -14.01 -17.78 -10.23
C ASP A 556 -13.40 -17.52 -11.61
N ARG A 557 -12.87 -16.32 -11.84
CA ARG A 557 -12.52 -15.89 -13.20
C ARG A 557 -11.40 -14.87 -13.22
N PHE A 558 -10.60 -14.92 -14.28
CA PHE A 558 -9.57 -13.93 -14.58
C PHE A 558 -9.70 -13.44 -16.04
N VAL A 559 -9.61 -12.13 -16.24
CA VAL A 559 -9.74 -11.46 -17.55
C VAL A 559 -8.65 -10.41 -17.72
N VAL A 560 -8.06 -10.30 -18.90
CA VAL A 560 -7.09 -9.25 -19.25
C VAL A 560 -7.61 -8.38 -20.39
N LEU A 561 -7.58 -7.06 -20.17
CA LEU A 561 -7.91 -6.03 -21.14
C LEU A 561 -6.70 -5.16 -21.40
N ALA A 562 -6.50 -4.76 -22.65
CA ALA A 562 -5.54 -3.72 -22.98
C ALA A 562 -6.09 -2.33 -22.64
N TYR A 563 -5.27 -1.42 -22.12
CA TYR A 563 -5.68 -0.03 -21.95
C TYR A 563 -5.94 0.62 -23.33
N PRO A 564 -6.93 1.54 -23.41
CA PRO A 564 -7.13 2.32 -24.62
C PRO A 564 -5.84 3.08 -24.97
N THR A 565 -5.33 2.91 -26.18
CA THR A 565 -4.28 3.79 -26.70
C THR A 565 -4.91 5.11 -27.12
N ALA A 566 -4.32 6.23 -26.70
CA ALA A 566 -4.73 7.54 -27.18
C ALA A 566 -4.62 7.57 -28.71
N LEU A 567 -5.75 7.73 -29.40
CA LEU A 567 -5.78 7.83 -30.85
C LEU A 567 -5.13 9.16 -31.26
N THR A 568 -3.86 9.13 -31.68
CA THR A 568 -3.13 10.33 -32.13
C THR A 568 -3.54 10.80 -33.53
N SER A 569 -4.45 10.08 -34.21
CA SER A 569 -5.05 10.47 -35.50
C SER A 569 -6.39 9.75 -35.71
N SER A 570 -7.32 10.37 -36.46
CA SER A 570 -8.60 9.73 -36.85
C SER A 570 -8.34 8.45 -37.64
N PRO A 571 -8.65 7.26 -37.10
CA PRO A 571 -8.56 6.04 -37.89
C PRO A 571 -9.76 5.96 -38.85
N SER A 572 -9.49 5.73 -40.13
CA SER A 572 -10.51 5.29 -41.07
C SER A 572 -10.64 3.78 -41.00
N TYR A 573 -11.71 3.26 -40.39
CA TYR A 573 -11.95 1.81 -40.35
C TYR A 573 -12.75 1.37 -41.58
N SER A 574 -12.07 0.76 -42.55
CA SER A 574 -12.75 0.00 -43.60
C SER A 574 -12.89 -1.46 -43.17
N SER A 575 -14.12 -1.92 -42.94
CA SER A 575 -14.56 -3.33 -42.98
C SER A 575 -14.34 -4.29 -41.80
N SER A 576 -14.00 -3.84 -40.58
CA SER A 576 -13.90 -4.74 -39.42
C SER A 576 -15.18 -4.71 -38.55
N ASN A 577 -15.63 -5.88 -38.06
CA ASN A 577 -16.57 -5.92 -36.95
C ASN A 577 -15.89 -5.31 -35.72
N PHE A 578 -16.52 -4.36 -35.04
CA PHE A 578 -16.04 -3.87 -33.75
C PHE A 578 -16.83 -4.58 -32.64
N ARG A 579 -16.13 -5.06 -31.62
CA ARG A 579 -16.76 -5.58 -30.40
C ARG A 579 -16.76 -4.46 -29.37
N MET A 580 -17.92 -4.19 -28.81
CA MET A 580 -18.11 -3.22 -27.75
C MET A 580 -18.60 -3.96 -26.51
N LYS A 581 -18.03 -3.62 -25.36
CA LYS A 581 -18.54 -4.05 -24.06
C LYS A 581 -18.85 -2.80 -23.25
N VAL A 582 -20.04 -2.75 -22.68
CA VAL A 582 -20.47 -1.70 -21.76
C VAL A 582 -20.03 -2.13 -20.37
N ILE A 583 -19.42 -1.21 -19.65
CA ILE A 583 -19.11 -1.38 -18.24
C ILE A 583 -20.17 -0.57 -17.51
N ASP A 584 -20.98 -1.23 -16.69
CA ASP A 584 -21.97 -0.54 -15.87
C ASP A 584 -21.28 0.22 -14.70
N GLY A 585 -22.06 1.01 -13.97
CA GLY A 585 -21.56 1.78 -12.82
C GLY A 585 -21.01 0.92 -11.68
N ALA A 586 -21.31 -0.39 -11.64
CA ALA A 586 -20.78 -1.34 -10.68
C ALA A 586 -19.53 -2.08 -11.21
N GLY A 587 -19.21 -1.92 -12.49
CA GLY A 587 -18.04 -2.51 -13.12
C GLY A 587 -18.28 -3.79 -13.89
N ASN A 588 -19.51 -4.28 -13.93
CA ASN A 588 -19.82 -5.51 -14.64
C ASN A 588 -19.64 -5.27 -16.13
N VAL A 589 -18.95 -6.22 -16.76
CA VAL A 589 -18.66 -6.15 -18.17
C VAL A 589 -19.77 -6.85 -18.96
N SER A 590 -20.42 -6.15 -19.88
CA SER A 590 -21.47 -6.74 -20.73
C SER A 590 -20.94 -7.88 -21.60
N GLY A 591 -21.84 -8.73 -22.10
CA GLY A 591 -21.56 -9.62 -23.23
C GLY A 591 -21.08 -8.84 -24.47
N ASP A 592 -20.56 -9.55 -25.47
CA ASP A 592 -20.05 -8.94 -26.70
C ASP A 592 -21.17 -8.25 -27.49
N LEU A 593 -21.06 -6.94 -27.69
CA LEU A 593 -21.88 -6.23 -28.66
C LEU A 593 -21.13 -6.17 -29.99
N VAL A 594 -21.52 -7.02 -30.93
CA VAL A 594 -20.89 -7.10 -32.26
C VAL A 594 -21.60 -6.12 -33.20
N VAL A 595 -20.93 -5.01 -33.53
CA VAL A 595 -21.43 -4.07 -34.53
C VAL A 595 -21.00 -4.56 -35.92
N LYS A 596 -21.95 -5.07 -36.70
CA LYS A 596 -21.73 -5.52 -38.09
C LYS A 596 -21.92 -4.34 -39.06
N PRO A 597 -21.02 -4.13 -40.05
CA PRO A 597 -21.06 -2.94 -40.90
C PRO A 597 -22.15 -3.01 -41.98
N GLY A 598 -22.78 -1.86 -42.24
CA GLY A 598 -23.59 -1.60 -43.44
C GLY A 598 -22.98 -0.54 -44.37
N TYR A 599 -22.28 0.48 -43.84
CA TYR A 599 -21.58 1.51 -44.60
C TYR A 599 -20.40 2.07 -43.76
N GLY A 600 -19.37 2.63 -44.42
CA GLY A 600 -18.13 3.11 -43.77
C GLY A 600 -18.41 4.05 -42.60
N ILE A 601 -17.80 3.77 -41.44
CA ILE A 601 -18.01 4.50 -40.19
C ILE A 601 -16.81 5.42 -39.96
N TYR A 602 -17.06 6.72 -39.84
CA TYR A 602 -16.13 7.71 -39.31
C TYR A 602 -16.58 8.07 -37.88
N LEU A 603 -15.69 7.93 -36.90
CA LEU A 603 -15.96 8.24 -35.49
C LEU A 603 -15.24 9.53 -35.08
N PRO A 604 -15.87 10.72 -35.17
CA PRO A 604 -15.36 11.89 -34.47
C PRO A 604 -15.72 11.78 -32.99
N VAL A 605 -14.71 11.58 -32.13
CA VAL A 605 -14.88 11.67 -30.68
C VAL A 605 -14.81 13.15 -30.30
N THR A 606 -15.91 13.70 -29.77
CA THR A 606 -15.89 14.98 -29.06
C THR A 606 -16.16 14.69 -27.60
N ILE A 607 -15.13 14.84 -26.76
CA ILE A 607 -15.28 14.82 -25.30
C ILE A 607 -15.86 16.18 -24.92
N LYS A 608 -17.00 16.20 -24.24
CA LYS A 608 -17.61 17.41 -23.69
C LYS A 608 -17.42 17.46 -22.19
#